data_AF-A0A150P7N0-F1
#
_entry.id   AF-A0A150P7N0-F1
#
_cell.length_a   1.000
_cell.length_b   1.000
_cell.length_c   1.000
_cell.angle_alpha   90.00
_cell.angle_beta   90.00
_cell.angle_gamma   90.00
#
_symmetry.space_group_name_H-M   'P 1'
#
loop_
_entity.id
_entity.type
_entity.pdbx_description
1 polymer ?
#
loop_
_entity_poly.entity_id
_entity_poly.type
_entity_poly.pdbx_seq_one_letter_code
_entity_poly.pdbx_strand_id
1 'polypeptide(L)'
;MTERRLPPGSSGTTPDDTTPGRDATSAARGVLHGAEPPGGAPAPLRVITYNVRYFGHGTRGIASTSAAITRIATTLARLSPLPDLVCLQEVETQSLRSSTMNPRWHPEETQIDRLMTELHAELGRRGLRERYVAYYFPAHTYRLTSRTNIYTTGLAVIARDTFRIGHHNAERPHDITHRQRVKSLKQTRICAHVSFEHESGQSFDVFNTHLSLPSVFSREFWTGEARMGFGPNQLEEARVLADFVRREQRSDSFIVVGDFNSLPGSPVDRFLREEIGFVDAFAKVRCLSESEARAFPTAGFMNLRMHLDHVYSSERLQWLDFTGTHPFGHKGEFAGLSDHVPLIARCRLPGRSR
;
A
#
# COMPACT_ATOMS: atom_id res chain seq x y z
N MET A 1 23.52 2.22 -5.34
CA MET A 1 24.01 1.04 -4.59
C MET A 1 24.21 1.44 -3.12
N THR A 2 23.37 0.93 -2.23
CA THR A 2 23.76 0.46 -0.88
C THR A 2 22.65 -0.45 -0.40
N GLU A 3 22.72 -1.72 -0.76
CA GLU A 3 22.01 -2.80 -0.08
C GLU A 3 22.59 -2.85 1.35
N ARG A 4 21.90 -2.27 2.34
CA ARG A 4 22.38 -2.27 3.73
C ARG A 4 21.89 -3.53 4.43
N ARG A 5 22.69 -4.59 4.38
CA ARG A 5 22.57 -5.75 5.27
C ARG A 5 23.07 -5.37 6.67
N LEU A 6 22.26 -5.63 7.69
CA LEU A 6 22.67 -5.54 9.09
C LEU A 6 23.62 -6.72 9.43
N PRO A 7 24.61 -6.52 10.31
CA PRO A 7 25.56 -7.56 10.70
C PRO A 7 24.90 -8.63 11.59
N PRO A 8 25.35 -9.89 11.54
CA PRO A 8 24.88 -10.93 12.45
C PRO A 8 25.37 -10.64 13.87
N GLY A 9 24.45 -10.66 14.83
CA GLY A 9 24.76 -10.62 16.26
C GLY A 9 25.57 -11.84 16.66
N SER A 10 26.65 -11.58 17.40
CA SER A 10 27.64 -12.53 17.88
C SER A 10 27.06 -13.61 18.78
N SER A 11 27.50 -14.83 18.52
CA SER A 11 27.41 -16.03 19.35
C SER A 11 28.06 -15.84 20.73
N GLY A 12 27.30 -16.13 21.78
CA GLY A 12 27.80 -16.40 23.13
C GLY A 12 27.42 -17.82 23.56
N THR A 13 28.43 -18.61 23.90
CA THR A 13 28.34 -20.03 24.28
C THR A 13 28.31 -20.24 25.80
N THR A 14 27.38 -21.11 26.24
CA THR A 14 27.44 -22.14 27.34
C THR A 14 27.57 -21.70 28.82
N PRO A 15 27.16 -22.52 29.83
CA PRO A 15 27.02 -23.98 29.81
C PRO A 15 25.77 -24.62 30.48
N ASP A 16 25.73 -25.93 30.29
CA ASP A 16 24.86 -26.98 30.86
C ASP A 16 24.43 -26.81 32.32
N ASP A 17 23.19 -27.23 32.60
CA ASP A 17 22.91 -27.99 33.82
C ASP A 17 21.78 -29.02 33.58
N THR A 18 22.15 -30.29 33.72
CA THR A 18 21.29 -31.47 33.84
C THR A 18 20.55 -31.44 35.18
N THR A 19 19.30 -31.84 35.36
CA THR A 19 18.82 -33.22 35.66
C THR A 19 17.28 -33.21 35.90
N PRO A 20 16.54 -34.33 36.15
CA PRO A 20 15.37 -34.68 35.35
C PRO A 20 14.03 -34.75 36.12
N GLY A 21 12.95 -34.90 35.36
CA GLY A 21 11.75 -35.61 35.80
C GLY A 21 10.47 -34.78 35.83
N ARG A 22 9.52 -35.13 34.96
CA ARG A 22 8.21 -35.68 35.35
C ARG A 22 7.31 -35.86 34.14
N ASP A 23 6.81 -37.08 34.01
CA ASP A 23 5.70 -37.46 33.16
C ASP A 23 4.46 -36.61 33.43
N ALA A 24 3.86 -36.09 32.36
CA ALA A 24 2.45 -35.73 32.34
C ALA A 24 1.92 -35.81 30.90
N THR A 25 1.21 -36.91 30.67
CA THR A 25 0.25 -37.12 29.58
C THR A 25 -0.64 -35.89 29.35
N SER A 26 -0.69 -35.38 28.12
CA SER A 26 -1.81 -34.54 27.67
C SER A 26 -2.05 -34.65 26.16
N ALA A 27 -3.19 -35.27 25.88
CA ALA A 27 -4.02 -35.27 24.67
C ALA A 27 -3.51 -34.50 23.44
N ALA A 28 -3.24 -35.25 22.38
CA ALA A 28 -3.15 -34.79 21.02
C ALA A 28 -4.46 -34.10 20.59
N ARG A 29 -4.43 -32.78 20.43
CA ARG A 29 -5.37 -32.04 19.59
C ARG A 29 -4.81 -32.02 18.18
N GLY A 30 -5.41 -32.83 17.30
CA GLY A 30 -5.12 -32.85 15.88
C GLY A 30 -5.30 -31.45 15.29
N VAL A 31 -4.17 -30.86 14.87
CA VAL A 31 -4.16 -29.72 13.96
C VAL A 31 -4.54 -30.29 12.60
N LEU A 32 -5.75 -29.96 12.13
CA LEU A 32 -6.15 -30.19 10.75
C LEU A 32 -5.24 -29.32 9.87
N HIS A 33 -4.15 -29.92 9.38
CA HIS A 33 -3.46 -29.41 8.21
C HIS A 33 -4.49 -29.35 7.08
N GLY A 34 -4.85 -28.13 6.68
CA GLY A 34 -5.62 -27.90 5.47
C GLY A 34 -4.90 -28.57 4.31
N ALA A 35 -5.59 -29.48 3.63
CA ALA A 35 -5.08 -30.18 2.47
C ALA A 35 -4.57 -29.18 1.42
N GLU A 36 -3.32 -29.35 0.98
CA GLU A 36 -2.82 -28.65 -0.20
C GLU A 36 -3.72 -28.98 -1.39
N PRO A 37 -4.14 -27.96 -2.18
CA PRO A 37 -4.88 -28.22 -3.40
C PRO A 37 -4.01 -29.03 -4.37
N PRO A 38 -4.59 -30.01 -5.09
CA PRO A 38 -3.84 -30.83 -6.01
C PRO A 38 -3.46 -29.99 -7.24
N GLY A 39 -2.16 -29.77 -7.41
CA GLY A 39 -1.56 -29.10 -8.57
C GLY A 39 -0.68 -27.93 -8.13
N GLY A 40 0.62 -27.98 -8.47
CA GLY A 40 1.67 -27.01 -8.13
C GLY A 40 1.49 -25.62 -8.73
N ALA A 41 0.30 -25.03 -8.60
CA ALA A 41 0.06 -23.62 -8.84
C ALA A 41 0.65 -22.82 -7.67
N PRO A 42 1.38 -21.73 -7.94
CA PRO A 42 1.96 -20.91 -6.90
C PRO A 42 0.89 -20.35 -5.95
N ALA A 43 1.29 -20.16 -4.69
CA ALA A 43 0.43 -19.55 -3.69
C ALA A 43 -0.12 -18.20 -4.19
N PRO A 44 -1.40 -17.87 -3.92
CA PRO A 44 -1.94 -16.57 -4.31
C PRO A 44 -1.18 -15.42 -3.63
N LEU A 45 -0.89 -14.38 -4.40
CA LEU A 45 -0.36 -13.11 -3.90
C LEU A 45 -1.43 -12.39 -3.09
N ARG A 46 -1.06 -11.92 -1.88
CA ARG A 46 -1.88 -11.01 -1.07
C ARG A 46 -1.35 -9.57 -1.19
N VAL A 47 -2.14 -8.70 -1.82
CA VAL A 47 -1.80 -7.30 -2.09
C VAL A 47 -2.66 -6.39 -1.24
N ILE A 48 -2.05 -5.39 -0.61
CA ILE A 48 -2.74 -4.35 0.16
C ILE A 48 -2.44 -3.01 -0.49
N THR A 49 -3.46 -2.17 -0.68
CA THR A 49 -3.28 -0.72 -0.90
C THR A 49 -3.94 0.06 0.22
N TYR A 50 -3.24 1.07 0.75
CA TYR A 50 -3.70 1.78 1.94
C TYR A 50 -3.14 3.20 2.05
N ASN A 51 -4.02 4.20 2.01
CA ASN A 51 -3.68 5.57 2.37
C ASN A 51 -3.59 5.67 3.90
N VAL A 52 -2.39 5.85 4.43
CA VAL A 52 -2.12 5.85 5.88
C VAL A 52 -2.27 7.24 6.51
N ARG A 53 -2.53 8.28 5.70
CA ARG A 53 -2.66 9.67 6.14
C ARG A 53 -1.57 10.10 7.13
N TYR A 54 -0.31 9.94 6.74
CA TYR A 54 0.86 10.28 7.54
C TYR A 54 0.92 9.57 8.90
N PHE A 55 0.21 8.45 9.06
CA PHE A 55 0.02 7.72 10.30
C PHE A 55 -0.57 8.59 11.42
N GLY A 56 -1.64 9.36 11.14
CA GLY A 56 -2.22 10.25 12.15
C GLY A 56 -3.65 10.72 11.87
N HIS A 57 -4.65 9.88 12.14
CA HIS A 57 -6.07 10.29 12.03
C HIS A 57 -6.91 10.10 13.31
N GLY A 58 -6.31 10.19 14.50
CA GLY A 58 -7.05 10.11 15.77
C GLY A 58 -7.27 11.44 16.49
N THR A 59 -6.39 12.43 16.31
CA THR A 59 -6.28 13.55 17.27
C THR A 59 -6.00 14.92 16.64
N ARG A 60 -6.35 15.12 15.36
CA ARG A 60 -6.03 16.37 14.64
C ARG A 60 -4.55 16.77 14.76
N GLY A 61 -3.63 15.79 14.73
CA GLY A 61 -2.19 16.01 14.79
C GLY A 61 -1.59 16.20 16.19
N ILE A 62 -2.31 15.85 17.27
CA ILE A 62 -1.85 16.05 18.66
C ILE A 62 -1.25 14.77 19.29
N ALA A 63 -1.48 13.58 18.71
CA ALA A 63 -0.93 12.30 19.20
C ALA A 63 0.21 11.79 18.31
N SER A 64 1.23 11.23 18.96
CA SER A 64 2.47 10.74 18.35
C SER A 64 2.24 9.80 17.17
N THR A 65 2.82 10.13 16.01
CA THR A 65 2.89 9.28 14.81
C THR A 65 3.40 7.87 15.15
N SER A 66 4.22 7.70 16.18
CA SER A 66 4.74 6.40 16.61
C SER A 66 3.64 5.42 17.00
N ALA A 67 2.62 5.85 17.75
CA ALA A 67 1.57 4.93 18.20
C ALA A 67 0.72 4.42 17.03
N ALA A 68 0.44 5.27 16.05
CA ALA A 68 -0.28 4.88 14.84
C ALA A 68 0.56 3.96 13.95
N ILE A 69 1.87 4.25 13.79
CA ILE A 69 2.81 3.37 13.09
C ILE A 69 2.85 1.99 13.75
N THR A 70 3.04 1.91 15.07
CA THR A 70 3.03 0.64 15.81
C THR A 70 1.71 -0.10 15.64
N ARG A 71 0.56 0.58 15.74
CA ARG A 71 -0.76 -0.06 15.52
C ARG A 71 -0.89 -0.63 14.11
N ILE A 72 -0.49 0.12 13.08
CA ILE A 72 -0.53 -0.36 11.68
C ILE A 72 0.44 -1.53 11.49
N ALA A 73 1.67 -1.47 12.00
CA ALA A 73 2.62 -2.57 11.98
C ALA A 73 2.07 -3.83 12.65
N THR A 74 1.48 -3.67 13.85
CA THR A 74 0.85 -4.78 14.59
C THR A 74 -0.32 -5.37 13.82
N THR A 75 -1.18 -4.54 13.22
CA THR A 75 -2.29 -5.03 12.39
C THR A 75 -1.78 -5.81 11.18
N LEU A 76 -0.81 -5.26 10.43
CA LEU A 76 -0.22 -5.94 9.27
C LEU A 76 0.40 -7.29 9.64
N ALA A 77 1.15 -7.33 10.74
CA ALA A 77 1.79 -8.55 11.22
C ALA A 77 0.80 -9.59 11.74
N ARG A 78 -0.45 -9.22 12.06
CA ARG A 78 -1.50 -10.14 12.55
C ARG A 78 -2.29 -10.80 11.43
N LEU A 79 -2.24 -10.25 10.21
CA LEU A 79 -2.93 -10.81 9.07
C LEU A 79 -2.50 -12.26 8.82
N SER A 80 -3.48 -13.10 8.49
CA SER A 80 -3.28 -14.48 8.11
C SER A 80 -4.08 -14.80 6.84
N PRO A 81 -3.43 -15.24 5.74
CA PRO A 81 -1.98 -15.17 5.52
C PRO A 81 -1.45 -13.74 5.59
N LEU A 82 -0.17 -13.58 5.91
CA LEU A 82 0.52 -12.28 5.87
C LEU A 82 0.46 -11.67 4.45
N PRO A 83 0.54 -10.33 4.31
CA PRO A 83 0.58 -9.70 2.99
C PRO A 83 1.89 -10.02 2.28
N ASP A 84 1.83 -10.14 0.95
CA ASP A 84 3.04 -10.25 0.14
C ASP A 84 3.53 -8.89 -0.35
N LEU A 85 2.59 -7.97 -0.51
CA LEU A 85 2.81 -6.62 -1.02
C LEU A 85 1.90 -5.64 -0.29
N VAL A 86 2.46 -4.51 0.16
CA VAL A 86 1.71 -3.40 0.77
C VAL A 86 2.11 -2.09 0.10
N CYS A 87 1.16 -1.47 -0.59
CA CYS A 87 1.30 -0.19 -1.26
C CYS A 87 0.70 0.91 -0.39
N LEU A 88 1.52 1.87 0.04
CA LEU A 88 1.11 2.93 0.94
C LEU A 88 1.10 4.28 0.22
N GLN A 89 0.09 5.09 0.52
CA GLN A 89 0.00 6.50 0.13
C GLN A 89 0.11 7.40 1.37
N GLU A 90 0.49 8.66 1.18
CA GLU A 90 0.67 9.64 2.26
C GLU A 90 1.70 9.22 3.31
N VAL A 91 2.88 8.75 2.87
CA VAL A 91 4.00 8.42 3.76
C VAL A 91 4.97 9.61 3.82
N GLU A 92 5.20 10.19 5.01
CA GLU A 92 6.14 11.31 5.17
C GLU A 92 7.60 10.83 5.22
N THR A 93 8.53 11.58 4.61
CA THR A 93 9.97 11.24 4.72
C THR A 93 10.50 11.57 6.11
N GLN A 94 10.00 12.60 6.79
CA GLN A 94 10.40 12.95 8.16
C GLN A 94 9.20 13.46 8.92
N SER A 95 8.94 12.90 10.11
CA SER A 95 7.95 13.48 11.02
C SER A 95 8.57 14.71 11.69
N LEU A 96 8.23 15.91 11.21
CA LEU A 96 8.47 17.15 11.96
C LEU A 96 7.70 17.19 13.29
N ARG A 97 6.74 16.27 13.47
CA ARG A 97 5.77 16.27 14.56
C ARG A 97 6.11 15.29 15.70
N SER A 98 7.21 14.53 15.59
CA SER A 98 7.62 13.53 16.59
C SER A 98 8.83 13.92 17.46
N SER A 99 9.47 15.07 17.22
CA SER A 99 10.74 15.41 17.88
C SER A 99 10.64 15.71 19.38
N THR A 100 9.46 15.66 20.00
CA THR A 100 9.24 16.06 21.39
C THR A 100 8.90 14.92 22.35
N MET A 101 8.64 13.68 21.91
CA MET A 101 8.20 12.61 22.83
C MET A 101 8.79 11.21 22.64
N ASN A 102 9.61 10.94 21.61
CA ASN A 102 10.40 9.70 21.54
C ASN A 102 11.80 10.04 21.02
N PRO A 103 12.88 9.57 21.68
CA PRO A 103 14.22 9.72 21.12
C PRO A 103 14.25 8.98 19.77
N ARG A 104 14.49 9.74 18.69
CA ARG A 104 14.86 9.16 17.40
C ARG A 104 16.11 8.32 17.61
N TRP A 105 16.19 7.15 16.98
CA TRP A 105 17.45 6.39 16.98
C TRP A 105 18.50 7.15 16.16
N HIS A 106 18.08 7.80 15.07
CA HIS A 106 18.91 8.71 14.27
C HIS A 106 18.12 9.94 13.75
N PRO A 107 18.75 11.11 13.59
CA PRO A 107 18.08 12.34 13.11
C PRO A 107 17.38 12.23 11.75
N GLU A 108 17.78 11.24 10.94
CA GLU A 108 17.33 11.02 9.55
C GLU A 108 16.26 9.92 9.39
N GLU A 109 15.82 9.27 10.48
CA GLU A 109 14.83 8.17 10.44
C GLU A 109 13.51 8.61 9.77
N THR A 110 13.09 7.89 8.73
CA THR A 110 11.84 8.16 8.01
C THR A 110 10.64 7.43 8.62
N GLN A 111 9.41 7.83 8.28
CA GLN A 111 8.22 7.09 8.75
C GLN A 111 8.21 5.64 8.27
N ILE A 112 8.72 5.39 7.06
CA ILE A 112 8.81 4.03 6.51
C ILE A 112 9.85 3.20 7.25
N ASP A 113 11.01 3.76 7.61
CA ASP A 113 12.02 3.04 8.41
C ASP A 113 11.44 2.63 9.77
N ARG A 114 10.70 3.55 10.40
CA ARG A 114 10.03 3.26 11.67
C ARG A 114 8.98 2.16 11.52
N LEU A 115 8.15 2.23 10.47
CA LEU A 115 7.15 1.19 10.19
C LEU A 115 7.81 -0.17 9.98
N MET A 116 8.89 -0.24 9.22
CA MET A 116 9.62 -1.48 8.96
C MET A 116 10.22 -2.06 10.23
N THR A 117 10.82 -1.22 11.08
CA THR A 117 11.35 -1.62 12.39
C THR A 117 10.26 -2.22 13.28
N GLU A 118 9.11 -1.54 13.40
CA GLU A 118 7.97 -2.01 14.19
C GLU A 118 7.35 -3.29 13.62
N LEU A 119 7.25 -3.40 12.28
CA LEU A 119 6.74 -4.57 11.58
C LEU A 119 7.63 -5.79 11.84
N HIS A 120 8.95 -5.68 11.64
CA HIS A 120 9.88 -6.79 11.89
C HIS A 120 9.95 -7.15 13.38
N ALA A 121 9.88 -6.17 14.28
CA ALA A 121 9.83 -6.44 15.71
C ALA A 121 8.56 -7.21 16.11
N GLU A 122 7.40 -6.86 15.54
CA GLU A 122 6.16 -7.59 15.79
C GLU A 122 6.19 -8.99 15.19
N LEU A 123 6.67 -9.15 13.96
CA LEU A 123 6.82 -10.48 13.33
C LEU A 123 7.71 -11.39 14.20
N GLY A 124 8.85 -10.88 14.67
CA GLY A 124 9.73 -11.60 15.59
C GLY A 124 9.06 -11.96 16.92
N ARG A 125 8.30 -11.04 17.52
CA ARG A 125 7.50 -11.31 18.73
C ARG A 125 6.43 -12.39 18.52
N ARG A 126 5.93 -12.54 17.30
CA ARG A 126 4.97 -13.60 16.91
C ARG A 126 5.64 -14.90 16.46
N GLY A 127 6.98 -14.98 16.48
CA GLY A 127 7.73 -16.14 16.00
C GLY A 127 7.68 -16.33 14.48
N LEU A 128 7.26 -15.31 13.73
CA LEU A 128 7.20 -15.31 12.28
C LEU A 128 8.58 -14.95 11.72
N ARG A 129 9.00 -15.65 10.67
CA ARG A 129 10.37 -15.57 10.12
C ARG A 129 10.45 -14.71 8.87
N GLU A 130 9.31 -14.36 8.31
CA GLU A 130 9.26 -13.65 7.06
C GLU A 130 9.79 -12.23 7.21
N ARG A 131 10.45 -11.76 6.16
CA ARG A 131 11.04 -10.44 6.11
C ARG A 131 10.45 -9.66 4.95
N TYR A 132 10.61 -8.34 5.06
CA TYR A 132 10.10 -7.40 4.10
C TYR A 132 11.16 -6.37 3.78
N VAL A 133 11.10 -5.85 2.55
CA VAL A 133 11.88 -4.72 2.06
C VAL A 133 10.90 -3.61 1.68
N ALA A 134 11.29 -2.36 1.94
CA ALA A 134 10.50 -1.19 1.56
C ALA A 134 11.21 -0.36 0.50
N TYR A 135 10.45 0.11 -0.48
CA TYR A 135 10.85 1.11 -1.47
C TYR A 135 10.05 2.37 -1.22
N TYR A 136 10.75 3.48 -1.02
CA TYR A 136 10.14 4.79 -0.78
C TYR A 136 10.29 5.69 -2.01
N PHE A 137 9.21 6.36 -2.37
CA PHE A 137 9.11 7.20 -3.56
C PHE A 137 8.71 8.61 -3.13
N PRO A 138 9.66 9.56 -3.02
CA PRO A 138 9.36 10.92 -2.59
C PRO A 138 8.63 11.70 -3.70
N ALA A 139 7.48 12.33 -3.40
CA ALA A 139 6.72 13.08 -4.40
C ALA A 139 7.29 14.47 -4.67
N HIS A 140 7.63 15.25 -3.64
CA HIS A 140 8.51 16.42 -3.70
C HIS A 140 8.71 17.04 -2.32
N THR A 141 9.87 17.69 -2.14
CA THR A 141 10.29 18.39 -0.92
C THR A 141 9.88 19.84 -0.97
N TYR A 142 8.93 20.25 -0.14
CA TYR A 142 8.72 21.67 0.11
C TYR A 142 9.91 22.20 0.91
N ARG A 143 10.62 23.19 0.38
CA ARG A 143 11.68 23.92 1.09
C ARG A 143 11.18 25.32 1.44
N LEU A 144 11.15 25.67 2.73
CA LEU A 144 10.85 27.03 3.19
C LEU A 144 12.07 27.95 2.98
N THR A 145 13.26 27.38 3.17
CA THR A 145 14.56 28.05 2.98
C THR A 145 15.57 27.05 2.42
N SER A 146 16.77 27.50 2.05
CA SER A 146 17.88 26.61 1.65
C SER A 146 18.29 25.59 2.73
N ARG A 147 17.84 25.77 3.98
CA ARG A 147 18.17 24.93 5.15
C ARG A 147 16.95 24.29 5.82
N THR A 148 15.72 24.53 5.35
CA THR A 148 14.50 24.06 6.03
C THR A 148 13.54 23.37 5.06
N ASN A 149 13.36 22.06 5.22
CA ASN A 149 12.31 21.29 4.54
C ASN A 149 11.00 21.40 5.36
N ILE A 150 9.88 21.72 4.71
CA ILE A 150 8.55 21.90 5.33
C ILE A 150 7.86 20.55 5.51
N TYR A 151 7.88 19.68 4.50
CA TYR A 151 7.55 18.25 4.57
C TYR A 151 7.62 17.67 3.15
N THR A 152 7.83 16.37 3.06
CA THR A 152 7.72 15.55 1.84
C THR A 152 6.70 14.48 2.13
N THR A 153 5.66 14.39 1.30
CA THR A 153 4.78 13.23 1.27
C THR A 153 5.19 12.36 0.09
N GLY A 154 5.02 11.06 0.22
CA GLY A 154 5.46 10.10 -0.78
C GLY A 154 4.61 8.85 -0.78
N LEU A 155 5.02 7.93 -1.63
CA LEU A 155 4.46 6.60 -1.74
C LEU A 155 5.47 5.58 -1.19
N ALA A 156 4.99 4.44 -0.72
CA ALA A 156 5.85 3.32 -0.40
C ALA A 156 5.31 2.02 -0.99
N VAL A 157 6.22 1.10 -1.31
CA VAL A 157 5.90 -0.29 -1.65
C VAL A 157 6.71 -1.17 -0.71
N ILE A 158 6.03 -1.96 0.12
CA ILE A 158 6.64 -2.95 1.01
C ILE A 158 6.37 -4.32 0.40
N ALA A 159 7.40 -5.13 0.21
CA ALA A 159 7.30 -6.44 -0.41
C ALA A 159 8.05 -7.49 0.41
N ARG A 160 7.65 -8.77 0.30
CA ARG A 160 8.44 -9.90 0.84
C ARG A 160 9.85 -9.85 0.27
N ASP A 161 10.84 -10.22 1.09
CA ASP A 161 12.23 -10.34 0.64
C ASP A 161 12.49 -11.55 -0.27
N THR A 162 11.50 -12.44 -0.41
CA THR A 162 11.52 -13.56 -1.37
C THR A 162 11.28 -13.09 -2.81
N PHE A 163 10.77 -11.87 -3.02
CA PHE A 163 10.63 -11.31 -4.36
C PHE A 163 11.96 -10.77 -4.86
N ARG A 164 12.36 -11.20 -6.05
CA ARG A 164 13.50 -10.58 -6.73
C ARG A 164 13.04 -9.29 -7.38
N ILE A 165 13.83 -8.24 -7.23
CA ILE A 165 13.55 -6.93 -7.84
C ILE A 165 14.13 -6.93 -9.25
N GLY A 166 13.32 -6.54 -10.23
CA GLY A 166 13.80 -6.28 -11.59
C GLY A 166 14.24 -4.82 -11.76
N HIS A 167 13.29 -3.90 -11.66
CA HIS A 167 13.41 -2.46 -11.90
C HIS A 167 12.53 -1.71 -10.89
N HIS A 168 12.96 -0.53 -10.43
CA HIS A 168 12.08 0.44 -9.78
C HIS A 168 12.44 1.89 -10.14
N ASN A 169 11.48 2.81 -9.99
CA ASN A 169 11.72 4.26 -10.20
C ASN A 169 11.92 5.07 -8.89
N ALA A 170 12.29 4.44 -7.77
CA ALA A 170 12.38 5.07 -6.45
C ALA A 170 13.23 6.35 -6.39
N GLU A 171 14.34 6.39 -7.12
CA GLU A 171 15.24 7.56 -7.17
C GLU A 171 14.66 8.73 -7.98
N ARG A 172 13.77 8.43 -8.94
CA ARG A 172 13.10 9.44 -9.77
C ARG A 172 11.66 9.02 -10.06
N PRO A 173 10.75 9.13 -9.06
CA PRO A 173 9.36 8.75 -9.24
C PRO A 173 8.72 9.56 -10.37
N HIS A 174 7.80 8.95 -11.11
CA HIS A 174 7.21 9.59 -12.27
C HIS A 174 6.20 10.66 -11.84
N ASP A 175 6.41 11.91 -12.24
CA ASP A 175 5.47 13.00 -11.96
C ASP A 175 4.25 12.90 -12.89
N ILE A 176 3.07 12.76 -12.31
CA ILE A 176 1.80 12.71 -13.05
C ILE A 176 1.01 14.02 -12.94
N THR A 177 1.46 14.98 -12.14
CA THR A 177 0.69 16.16 -11.73
C THR A 177 0.27 17.04 -12.90
N HIS A 178 -1.03 17.31 -13.01
CA HIS A 178 -1.51 18.32 -13.95
C HIS A 178 -1.37 19.73 -13.37
N ARG A 179 -0.46 20.55 -13.93
CA ARG A 179 -0.18 21.93 -13.47
C ARG A 179 -0.53 22.95 -14.55
N GLN A 180 -1.81 23.29 -14.72
CA GLN A 180 -2.16 24.49 -15.50
C GLN A 180 -2.10 25.75 -14.63
N ARG A 181 -1.28 26.72 -15.05
CA ARG A 181 -1.11 28.08 -14.50
C ARG A 181 -0.56 28.25 -13.06
N VAL A 182 -0.59 27.23 -12.20
CA VAL A 182 -0.09 27.32 -10.80
C VAL A 182 1.07 26.33 -10.56
N LYS A 183 2.20 26.54 -11.24
CA LYS A 183 3.32 25.57 -11.25
C LYS A 183 4.03 25.37 -9.91
N SER A 184 4.04 26.35 -9.01
CA SER A 184 4.87 26.34 -7.79
C SER A 184 4.13 26.04 -6.48
N LEU A 185 2.79 26.02 -6.47
CA LEU A 185 2.00 25.82 -5.25
C LEU A 185 1.25 24.47 -5.19
N LYS A 186 1.07 23.80 -6.34
CA LYS A 186 0.37 22.51 -6.38
C LYS A 186 1.30 21.40 -5.91
N GLN A 187 0.83 20.62 -4.94
CA GLN A 187 1.50 19.41 -4.48
C GLN A 187 1.70 18.43 -5.64
N THR A 188 2.94 17.95 -5.80
CA THR A 188 3.27 16.94 -6.78
C THR A 188 2.57 15.63 -6.45
N ARG A 189 1.95 15.04 -7.47
CA ARG A 189 1.43 13.68 -7.51
C ARG A 189 2.36 12.84 -8.35
N ILE A 190 2.63 11.62 -7.89
CA ILE A 190 3.58 10.70 -8.54
C ILE A 190 2.95 9.33 -8.79
N CYS A 191 3.57 8.58 -9.70
CA CYS A 191 3.42 7.14 -9.82
C CYS A 191 4.74 6.46 -9.47
N ALA A 192 4.69 5.62 -8.45
CA ALA A 192 5.75 4.71 -8.03
C ALA A 192 5.63 3.40 -8.80
N HIS A 193 6.75 2.88 -9.27
CA HIS A 193 6.82 1.62 -10.02
C HIS A 193 7.89 0.71 -9.43
N VAL A 194 7.53 -0.56 -9.25
CA VAL A 194 8.45 -1.66 -8.97
C VAL A 194 8.03 -2.87 -9.82
N SER A 195 8.99 -3.50 -10.47
CA SER A 195 8.83 -4.81 -11.10
C SER A 195 9.48 -5.88 -10.22
N PHE A 196 8.75 -6.98 -10.05
CA PHE A 196 9.14 -8.11 -9.23
C PHE A 196 9.19 -9.38 -10.06
N GLU A 197 10.03 -10.31 -9.67
CA GLU A 197 9.99 -11.71 -10.04
C GLU A 197 9.62 -12.52 -8.79
N HIS A 198 8.47 -13.20 -8.88
CA HIS A 198 7.97 -14.11 -7.86
C HIS A 198 8.81 -15.39 -7.81
N GLU A 199 8.82 -16.11 -6.67
CA GLU A 199 9.56 -17.37 -6.52
C GLU A 199 9.13 -18.48 -7.51
N SER A 200 7.95 -18.35 -8.12
CA SER A 200 7.50 -19.19 -9.24
C SER A 200 8.22 -18.88 -10.58
N GLY A 201 9.08 -17.86 -10.60
CA GLY A 201 9.73 -17.31 -11.78
C GLY A 201 8.80 -16.53 -12.72
N GLN A 202 7.66 -16.05 -12.22
CA GLN A 202 6.76 -15.15 -12.95
C GLN A 202 7.06 -13.72 -12.57
N SER A 203 7.14 -12.84 -13.58
CA SER A 203 7.32 -11.40 -13.37
C SER A 203 5.98 -10.68 -13.26
N PHE A 204 5.92 -9.66 -12.42
CA PHE A 204 4.78 -8.74 -12.38
C PHE A 204 5.21 -7.33 -11.98
N ASP A 205 4.44 -6.34 -12.41
CA ASP A 205 4.67 -4.93 -12.11
C ASP A 205 3.64 -4.40 -11.11
N VAL A 206 4.08 -3.50 -10.26
CA VAL A 206 3.25 -2.79 -9.30
C VAL A 206 3.43 -1.30 -9.53
N PHE A 207 2.32 -0.64 -9.80
CA PHE A 207 2.22 0.81 -9.90
C PHE A 207 1.40 1.32 -8.72
N ASN A 208 2.00 2.12 -7.85
CA ASN A 208 1.33 2.76 -6.73
C ASN A 208 1.17 4.26 -7.05
N THR A 209 -0.01 4.83 -6.84
CA THR A 209 -0.24 6.25 -7.11
C THR A 209 -1.14 6.92 -6.06
N HIS A 210 -1.17 8.24 -6.10
CA HIS A 210 -2.11 9.04 -5.34
C HIS A 210 -2.49 10.28 -6.16
N LEU A 211 -3.65 10.27 -6.82
CA LEU A 211 -4.09 11.37 -7.68
C LEU A 211 -4.50 12.61 -6.87
N SER A 212 -4.56 13.76 -7.53
CA SER A 212 -5.03 14.99 -6.90
C SER A 212 -6.50 14.92 -6.54
N LEU A 213 -6.90 15.69 -5.53
CA LEU A 213 -8.29 16.09 -5.37
C LEU A 213 -8.77 16.87 -6.63
N PRO A 214 -10.09 16.85 -6.92
CA PRO A 214 -10.65 17.71 -7.96
C PRO A 214 -10.31 19.18 -7.68
N SER A 215 -10.00 19.93 -8.74
CA SER A 215 -9.77 21.37 -8.61
C SER A 215 -11.01 22.06 -8.05
N VAL A 216 -10.86 22.73 -6.89
CA VAL A 216 -11.93 23.52 -6.26
C VAL A 216 -12.44 24.67 -7.14
N PHE A 217 -11.78 24.98 -8.25
CA PHE A 217 -12.18 26.03 -9.19
C PHE A 217 -12.93 25.50 -10.43
N SER A 218 -13.15 24.19 -10.54
CA SER A 218 -13.91 23.61 -11.65
C SER A 218 -15.42 23.65 -11.34
N ARG A 219 -16.24 23.94 -12.36
CA ARG A 219 -17.71 24.04 -12.19
C ARG A 219 -18.31 22.71 -11.72
N GLU A 220 -17.74 21.61 -12.17
CA GLU A 220 -18.12 20.23 -11.87
C GLU A 220 -17.99 19.92 -10.37
N PHE A 221 -17.02 20.53 -9.68
CA PHE A 221 -16.86 20.40 -8.23
C PHE A 221 -18.02 21.01 -7.43
N TRP A 222 -18.65 22.07 -7.93
CA TRP A 222 -19.71 22.79 -7.22
C TRP A 222 -21.13 22.40 -7.64
N THR A 223 -21.30 21.76 -8.79
CA THR A 223 -22.61 21.60 -9.43
C THR A 223 -23.11 20.15 -9.53
N GLY A 224 -22.30 19.15 -9.17
CA GLY A 224 -22.70 17.73 -9.18
C GLY A 224 -22.70 17.07 -7.80
N GLU A 225 -23.56 16.06 -7.62
CA GLU A 225 -23.58 15.19 -6.43
C GLU A 225 -22.33 14.28 -6.34
N ALA A 226 -21.67 14.00 -7.46
CA ALA A 226 -20.44 13.22 -7.55
C ALA A 226 -19.25 14.11 -7.98
N ARG A 227 -18.42 14.53 -7.02
CA ARG A 227 -17.33 15.52 -7.26
C ARG A 227 -15.98 14.89 -7.58
N MET A 228 -15.74 13.67 -7.08
CA MET A 228 -14.45 12.98 -7.12
C MET A 228 -14.29 12.21 -8.43
N GLY A 229 -13.22 12.50 -9.19
CA GLY A 229 -12.93 11.89 -10.50
C GLY A 229 -13.54 12.63 -11.69
N PHE A 230 -14.25 13.74 -11.46
CA PHE A 230 -14.90 14.55 -12.49
C PHE A 230 -14.10 15.82 -12.84
N GLY A 231 -13.07 16.15 -12.07
CA GLY A 231 -12.21 17.30 -12.34
C GLY A 231 -11.33 17.08 -13.57
N PRO A 232 -11.18 18.06 -14.48
CA PRO A 232 -10.36 17.90 -15.68
C PRO A 232 -8.88 17.62 -15.35
N ASN A 233 -8.40 18.10 -14.20
CA ASN A 233 -7.05 17.81 -13.74
C ASN A 233 -6.82 16.34 -13.40
N GLN A 234 -7.85 15.65 -12.89
CA GLN A 234 -7.73 14.25 -12.49
C GLN A 234 -7.73 13.34 -13.71
N LEU A 235 -8.55 13.65 -14.72
CA LEU A 235 -8.56 12.91 -15.98
C LEU A 235 -7.21 13.05 -16.71
N GLU A 236 -6.62 14.25 -16.72
CA GLU A 236 -5.29 14.42 -17.31
C GLU A 236 -4.20 13.68 -16.51
N GLU A 237 -4.26 13.70 -15.18
CA GLU A 237 -3.36 12.89 -14.34
C GLU A 237 -3.52 11.39 -14.62
N ALA A 238 -4.76 10.91 -14.85
CA ALA A 238 -5.05 9.53 -15.21
C ALA A 238 -4.50 9.15 -16.59
N ARG A 239 -4.53 10.07 -17.56
CA ARG A 239 -3.89 9.87 -18.87
C ARG A 239 -2.39 9.71 -18.75
N VAL A 240 -1.73 10.62 -18.02
CA VAL A 240 -0.28 10.55 -17.79
C VAL A 240 0.09 9.26 -17.05
N LEU A 241 -0.71 8.84 -16.07
CA LEU A 241 -0.57 7.56 -15.37
C LEU A 241 -0.65 6.38 -16.35
N ALA A 242 -1.72 6.28 -17.15
CA ALA A 242 -1.91 5.18 -18.10
C ALA A 242 -0.77 5.09 -19.12
N ASP A 243 -0.33 6.23 -19.64
CA ASP A 243 0.81 6.35 -20.53
C ASP A 243 2.11 5.90 -19.88
N PHE A 244 2.33 6.24 -18.61
CA PHE A 244 3.48 5.79 -17.85
C PHE A 244 3.46 4.27 -17.64
N VAL A 245 2.33 3.71 -17.20
CA VAL A 245 2.17 2.25 -17.04
C VAL A 245 2.51 1.51 -18.33
N ARG A 246 1.93 1.95 -19.46
CA ARG A 246 2.17 1.31 -20.77
C ARG A 246 3.64 1.34 -21.19
N ARG A 247 4.36 2.44 -20.92
CA ARG A 247 5.77 2.59 -21.30
C ARG A 247 6.73 1.87 -20.35
N GLU A 248 6.40 1.83 -19.06
CA GLU A 248 7.33 1.38 -18.02
C GLU A 248 7.16 -0.10 -17.64
N GLN A 249 5.98 -0.69 -17.88
CA GLN A 249 5.70 -2.09 -17.54
C GLN A 249 6.78 -3.03 -18.11
N ARG A 250 7.23 -3.96 -17.27
CA ARG A 250 8.24 -4.98 -17.63
C ARG A 250 7.62 -6.37 -17.80
N SER A 251 6.33 -6.51 -17.46
CA SER A 251 5.52 -7.71 -17.58
C SER A 251 4.13 -7.35 -18.11
N ASP A 252 3.52 -8.29 -18.83
CA ASP A 252 2.09 -8.24 -19.17
C ASP A 252 1.19 -8.38 -17.92
N SER A 253 1.75 -8.83 -16.80
CA SER A 253 1.06 -8.93 -15.51
C SER A 253 1.38 -7.71 -14.66
N PHE A 254 0.47 -6.75 -14.60
CA PHE A 254 0.64 -5.57 -13.76
C PHE A 254 -0.58 -5.30 -12.88
N ILE A 255 -0.32 -4.59 -11.78
CA ILE A 255 -1.30 -4.07 -10.83
C ILE A 255 -1.09 -2.55 -10.73
N VAL A 256 -2.16 -1.76 -10.81
CA VAL A 256 -2.16 -0.32 -10.54
C VAL A 256 -3.07 -0.06 -9.34
N VAL A 257 -2.51 0.44 -8.25
CA VAL A 257 -3.22 0.63 -6.99
C VAL A 257 -3.01 2.02 -6.43
N GLY A 258 -3.91 2.41 -5.54
CA GLY A 258 -3.72 3.59 -4.70
C GLY A 258 -4.99 4.37 -4.46
N ASP A 259 -4.80 5.59 -3.98
CA ASP A 259 -5.88 6.56 -3.78
C ASP A 259 -6.03 7.39 -5.07
N PHE A 260 -7.05 7.08 -5.86
CA PHE A 260 -7.30 7.78 -7.12
C PHE A 260 -8.10 9.06 -6.91
N ASN A 261 -8.57 9.34 -5.70
CA ASN A 261 -9.45 10.47 -5.43
C ASN A 261 -10.62 10.56 -6.44
N SER A 262 -11.08 9.41 -6.91
CA SER A 262 -12.11 9.27 -7.95
C SER A 262 -13.11 8.19 -7.57
N LEU A 263 -14.39 8.43 -7.84
CA LEU A 263 -15.42 7.42 -7.60
C LEU A 263 -15.45 6.37 -8.73
N PRO A 264 -15.87 5.12 -8.45
CA PRO A 264 -16.27 4.18 -9.49
C PRO A 264 -17.28 4.86 -10.44
N GLY A 265 -17.13 4.70 -11.74
CA GLY A 265 -17.98 5.34 -12.75
C GLY A 265 -17.72 6.83 -13.03
N SER A 266 -16.74 7.43 -12.36
CA SER A 266 -16.27 8.76 -12.74
C SER A 266 -15.55 8.75 -14.09
N PRO A 267 -15.36 9.90 -14.75
CA PRO A 267 -14.56 9.99 -15.98
C PRO A 267 -13.17 9.37 -15.87
N VAL A 268 -12.49 9.50 -14.72
CA VAL A 268 -11.19 8.84 -14.46
C VAL A 268 -11.34 7.31 -14.49
N ASP A 269 -12.31 6.78 -13.75
CA ASP A 269 -12.53 5.33 -13.67
C ASP A 269 -12.92 4.73 -15.03
N ARG A 270 -13.84 5.38 -15.75
CA ARG A 270 -14.25 4.95 -17.10
C ARG A 270 -13.11 5.02 -18.10
N PHE A 271 -12.30 6.08 -18.07
CA PHE A 271 -11.12 6.17 -18.92
C PHE A 271 -10.17 4.98 -18.68
N LEU A 272 -9.85 4.68 -17.41
CA LEU A 272 -8.95 3.56 -17.09
C LEU A 272 -9.52 2.20 -17.48
N ARG A 273 -10.82 1.97 -17.26
CA ARG A 273 -11.46 0.68 -17.55
C ARG A 273 -11.84 0.48 -19.02
N GLU A 274 -12.51 1.46 -19.60
CA GLU A 274 -13.20 1.33 -20.89
C GLU A 274 -12.32 1.77 -22.05
N GLU A 275 -11.52 2.82 -21.88
CA GLU A 275 -10.61 3.31 -22.94
C GLU A 275 -9.23 2.66 -22.88
N ILE A 276 -8.67 2.50 -21.67
CA ILE A 276 -7.34 1.90 -21.47
C ILE A 276 -7.40 0.38 -21.31
N GLY A 277 -8.54 -0.18 -20.91
CA GLY A 277 -8.73 -1.62 -20.77
C GLY A 277 -8.20 -2.20 -19.44
N PHE A 278 -8.01 -1.38 -18.41
CA PHE A 278 -7.65 -1.90 -17.09
C PHE A 278 -8.85 -2.59 -16.44
N VAL A 279 -8.57 -3.71 -15.78
CA VAL A 279 -9.56 -4.45 -15.00
C VAL A 279 -9.69 -3.81 -13.63
N ASP A 280 -10.88 -3.33 -13.26
CA ASP A 280 -11.22 -3.06 -11.85
C ASP A 280 -11.41 -4.40 -11.13
N ALA A 281 -10.41 -4.77 -10.34
CA ALA A 281 -10.37 -6.05 -9.64
C ALA A 281 -11.47 -6.14 -8.57
N PHE A 282 -11.76 -5.04 -7.87
CA PHE A 282 -12.72 -5.04 -6.77
C PHE A 282 -14.13 -5.27 -7.28
N ALA A 283 -14.56 -4.49 -8.27
CA ALA A 283 -15.88 -4.65 -8.88
C ALA A 283 -16.01 -5.98 -9.60
N LYS A 284 -14.97 -6.43 -10.34
CA LYS A 284 -15.00 -7.71 -11.07
C LYS A 284 -15.21 -8.91 -10.15
N VAL A 285 -14.42 -9.01 -9.08
CA VAL A 285 -14.48 -10.17 -8.17
C VAL A 285 -15.77 -10.20 -7.37
N ARG A 286 -16.25 -9.03 -6.94
CA ARG A 286 -17.49 -8.92 -6.16
C ARG A 286 -18.74 -8.85 -7.05
N CYS A 287 -18.59 -8.89 -8.38
CA CYS A 287 -19.67 -8.78 -9.36
C CYS A 287 -20.55 -7.55 -9.14
N LEU A 288 -19.94 -6.40 -8.81
CA LEU A 288 -20.66 -5.18 -8.45
C LEU A 288 -21.01 -4.35 -9.69
N SER A 289 -22.21 -3.79 -9.68
CA SER A 289 -22.55 -2.64 -10.52
C SER A 289 -21.76 -1.40 -10.10
N GLU A 290 -21.73 -0.40 -10.98
CA GLU A 290 -21.11 0.91 -10.69
C GLU A 290 -21.69 1.55 -9.41
N SER A 291 -23.01 1.49 -9.22
CA SER A 291 -23.68 2.01 -8.04
C SER A 291 -23.31 1.27 -6.76
N GLU A 292 -23.20 -0.06 -6.82
CA GLU A 292 -22.82 -0.87 -5.65
C GLU A 292 -21.35 -0.67 -5.30
N ALA A 293 -20.47 -0.53 -6.30
CA ALA A 293 -19.08 -0.18 -6.09
C ALA A 293 -18.95 1.18 -5.40
N ARG A 294 -19.65 2.22 -5.89
CA ARG A 294 -19.68 3.56 -5.25
C ARG A 294 -20.18 3.50 -3.80
N ALA A 295 -21.12 2.60 -3.50
CA ALA A 295 -21.70 2.44 -2.17
C ALA A 295 -20.78 1.72 -1.16
N PHE A 296 -19.63 1.21 -1.60
CA PHE A 296 -18.61 0.62 -0.72
C PHE A 296 -17.55 1.68 -0.37
N PRO A 297 -17.65 2.39 0.78
CA PRO A 297 -16.70 3.45 1.08
C PRO A 297 -15.34 2.88 1.47
N THR A 298 -14.27 3.37 0.86
CA THR A 298 -12.88 3.11 1.26
C THR A 298 -12.32 4.26 2.09
N ALA A 299 -12.98 5.41 2.08
CA ALA A 299 -12.56 6.61 2.81
C ALA A 299 -13.76 7.35 3.43
N GLY A 300 -13.49 8.16 4.46
CA GLY A 300 -14.48 9.05 5.03
C GLY A 300 -13.92 10.38 5.51
N PHE A 301 -14.67 11.45 5.27
CA PHE A 301 -14.36 12.79 5.75
C PHE A 301 -15.62 13.44 6.31
N MET A 302 -15.61 13.76 7.61
CA MET A 302 -16.83 14.18 8.33
C MET A 302 -17.97 13.15 8.14
N ASN A 303 -19.09 13.56 7.54
CA ASN A 303 -20.23 12.69 7.23
C ASN A 303 -20.15 12.06 5.83
N LEU A 304 -19.16 12.44 5.01
CA LEU A 304 -18.99 11.89 3.68
C LEU A 304 -18.33 10.51 3.74
N ARG A 305 -18.77 9.62 2.86
CA ARG A 305 -18.30 8.24 2.71
C ARG A 305 -18.11 8.01 1.21
N MET A 306 -16.90 7.62 0.81
CA MET A 306 -16.51 7.60 -0.60
C MET A 306 -15.63 6.38 -0.90
N HIS A 307 -15.77 5.82 -2.10
CA HIS A 307 -14.85 4.82 -2.65
C HIS A 307 -13.80 5.56 -3.47
N LEU A 308 -12.60 5.74 -2.91
CA LEU A 308 -11.52 6.52 -3.52
C LEU A 308 -10.26 5.68 -3.82
N ASP A 309 -10.12 4.56 -3.13
CA ASP A 309 -8.99 3.65 -3.27
C ASP A 309 -9.36 2.56 -4.28
N HIS A 310 -8.48 2.25 -5.22
CA HIS A 310 -8.76 1.29 -6.29
C HIS A 310 -7.65 0.26 -6.46
N VAL A 311 -8.03 -0.90 -6.99
CA VAL A 311 -7.13 -1.94 -7.47
C VAL A 311 -7.46 -2.23 -8.93
N TYR A 312 -6.69 -1.66 -9.83
CA TYR A 312 -6.74 -1.95 -11.25
C TYR A 312 -5.65 -2.96 -11.64
N SER A 313 -5.83 -3.67 -12.75
CA SER A 313 -4.81 -4.58 -13.27
C SER A 313 -4.88 -4.80 -14.77
N SER A 314 -3.85 -5.46 -15.31
CA SER A 314 -3.96 -6.21 -16.56
C SER A 314 -5.03 -7.31 -16.49
N GLU A 315 -5.48 -7.82 -17.64
CA GLU A 315 -6.39 -8.98 -17.71
C GLU A 315 -5.71 -10.32 -17.34
N ARG A 316 -4.37 -10.35 -17.31
CA ARG A 316 -3.59 -11.58 -17.07
C ARG A 316 -3.71 -12.10 -15.65
N LEU A 317 -4.06 -11.25 -14.69
CA LEU A 317 -4.16 -11.63 -13.29
C LEU A 317 -5.52 -12.25 -12.97
N GLN A 318 -5.49 -13.40 -12.28
CA GLN A 318 -6.69 -14.02 -11.76
C GLN A 318 -6.93 -13.53 -10.33
N TRP A 319 -7.84 -12.58 -10.15
CA TRP A 319 -8.26 -12.14 -8.82
C TRP A 319 -9.21 -13.15 -8.17
N LEU A 320 -9.02 -13.39 -6.87
CA LEU A 320 -9.73 -14.42 -6.11
C LEU A 320 -10.80 -13.81 -5.20
N ASP A 321 -10.42 -12.85 -4.37
CA ASP A 321 -11.28 -12.22 -3.37
C ASP A 321 -10.64 -10.94 -2.82
N PHE A 322 -11.44 -10.22 -2.02
CA PHE A 322 -11.02 -9.10 -1.21
C PHE A 322 -11.27 -9.37 0.28
N THR A 323 -11.01 -10.61 0.73
CA THR A 323 -11.29 -11.02 2.11
C THR A 323 -10.43 -10.24 3.11
N GLY A 324 -11.09 -9.70 4.14
CA GLY A 324 -10.49 -8.79 5.13
C GLY A 324 -10.63 -7.31 4.77
N THR A 325 -11.12 -6.98 3.57
CA THR A 325 -11.52 -5.61 3.23
C THR A 325 -12.88 -5.31 3.86
N HIS A 326 -12.93 -4.29 4.72
CA HIS A 326 -14.16 -3.80 5.34
C HIS A 326 -14.41 -2.35 4.91
N PRO A 327 -15.67 -1.95 4.63
CA PRO A 327 -15.96 -0.58 4.26
C PRO A 327 -15.68 0.39 5.41
N PHE A 328 -15.28 1.61 5.07
CA PHE A 328 -15.02 2.67 6.03
C PHE A 328 -16.23 2.92 6.93
N GLY A 329 -15.98 3.06 8.23
CA GLY A 329 -17.03 3.23 9.25
C GLY A 329 -17.57 1.91 9.82
N HIS A 330 -17.20 0.76 9.26
CA HIS A 330 -17.52 -0.55 9.84
C HIS A 330 -16.40 -1.01 10.79
N LYS A 331 -16.75 -1.93 11.70
CA LYS A 331 -15.76 -2.61 12.54
C LYS A 331 -14.87 -3.49 11.66
N GLY A 332 -13.56 -3.41 11.86
CA GLY A 332 -12.54 -4.19 11.16
C GLY A 332 -11.16 -3.94 11.77
N GLU A 333 -10.16 -4.73 11.39
CA GLU A 333 -8.82 -4.66 12.00
C GLU A 333 -8.11 -3.31 11.79
N PHE A 334 -8.48 -2.59 10.74
CA PHE A 334 -7.95 -1.27 10.39
C PHE A 334 -8.83 -0.09 10.82
N ALA A 335 -9.95 -0.37 11.50
CA ALA A 335 -10.89 0.68 11.90
C ALA A 335 -10.23 1.73 12.81
N GLY A 336 -10.31 3.00 12.41
CA GLY A 336 -9.75 4.13 13.17
C GLY A 336 -8.21 4.22 13.15
N LEU A 337 -7.54 3.54 12.22
CA LEU A 337 -6.10 3.70 11.99
C LEU A 337 -5.79 4.82 10.98
N SER A 338 -6.69 5.03 10.02
CA SER A 338 -6.67 6.11 9.02
C SER A 338 -8.12 6.56 8.75
N ASP A 339 -8.29 7.66 8.03
CA ASP A 339 -9.57 8.02 7.38
C ASP A 339 -9.85 7.21 6.11
N HIS A 340 -8.89 6.38 5.70
CA HIS A 340 -9.07 5.32 4.72
C HIS A 340 -9.08 3.95 5.39
N VAL A 341 -9.60 2.95 4.68
CA VAL A 341 -9.47 1.52 4.99
C VAL A 341 -8.74 0.84 3.83
N PRO A 342 -7.90 -0.17 4.10
CA PRO A 342 -7.17 -0.84 3.04
C PRO A 342 -8.08 -1.67 2.15
N LEU A 343 -7.79 -1.69 0.85
CA LEU A 343 -8.21 -2.79 -0.01
C LEU A 343 -7.18 -3.92 0.13
N ILE A 344 -7.65 -5.07 0.60
CA ILE A 344 -6.85 -6.29 0.78
C ILE A 344 -7.33 -7.31 -0.24
N ALA A 345 -6.51 -7.56 -1.26
CA ALA A 345 -6.85 -8.35 -2.43
C ALA A 345 -5.98 -9.62 -2.52
N ARG A 346 -6.55 -10.69 -3.08
CA ARG A 346 -5.79 -11.90 -3.44
C ARG A 346 -5.84 -12.15 -4.93
N CYS A 347 -4.70 -12.46 -5.55
CA CYS A 347 -4.65 -12.85 -6.96
C CYS A 347 -3.64 -13.97 -7.23
N ARG A 348 -3.77 -14.63 -8.37
CA ARG A 348 -2.74 -15.52 -8.91
C ARG A 348 -2.10 -14.89 -10.14
N LEU A 349 -0.79 -15.03 -10.21
CA LEU A 349 -0.02 -14.77 -11.43
C LEU A 349 -0.34 -15.82 -12.50
N PRO A 350 -0.34 -15.46 -13.79
CA PRO A 350 -0.68 -16.38 -14.87
C PRO A 350 0.34 -17.51 -14.94
N GLY A 351 -0.08 -18.77 -14.75
CA GLY A 351 0.77 -19.97 -14.82
C GLY A 351 1.74 -19.93 -16.00
N ARG A 352 2.96 -20.46 -15.85
CA ARG A 352 3.93 -20.54 -16.96
C ARG A 352 3.24 -21.17 -18.17
N SER A 353 3.13 -20.42 -19.26
CA SER A 353 2.83 -21.01 -20.57
C SER A 353 3.97 -21.97 -20.87
N ARG A 354 3.65 -23.26 -21.02
CA ARG A 354 4.64 -24.29 -21.37
C ARG A 354 5.18 -24.06 -22.77
#